data_AF-A0A349CXZ2-F1
#
_entry.id   AF-A0A349CXZ2-F1
#
_cell.length_a   1.000
_cell.length_b   1.000
_cell.length_c   1.000
_cell.angle_alpha   90.00
_cell.angle_beta   90.00
_cell.angle_gamma   90.00
#
_symmetry.space_group_name_H-M   'P 1'
#
loop_
_entity.id
_entity.type
_entity.pdbx_description
1 polymer ?
#
loop_
_entity_poly.entity_id
_entity_poly.type
_entity_poly.pdbx_seq_one_letter_code
_entity_poly.pdbx_strand_id
1 'polypeptide(L)'
;KTPIVVNDAPGFASSRLGAAIALEAMRMLEEGVASAEDIDTAMVLGYRHATGPLRTSDLVGLDVRLGIAEYLYETLGERFAPPQILRDKVAAGELGRKTGRGFFDYA
;
A
#
# COMPACT_ATOMS: atom_id res chain seq x y z
N LYS A 1 -22.15 7.25 10.93
CA LYS A 1 -21.37 6.06 10.50
C LYS A 1 -22.34 5.11 9.82
N THR A 2 -21.92 4.46 8.73
CA THR A 2 -22.76 3.47 8.01
C THR A 2 -22.17 2.08 8.27
N PRO A 3 -22.92 1.14 8.86
CA PRO A 3 -22.40 -0.21 9.12
C PRO A 3 -22.31 -1.02 7.81
N ILE A 4 -21.35 -1.93 7.75
CA ILE A 4 -21.22 -2.95 6.70
C ILE A 4 -21.09 -4.32 7.38
N VAL A 5 -21.67 -5.35 6.77
CA VAL A 5 -21.56 -6.74 7.26
C VAL A 5 -20.38 -7.39 6.55
N VAL A 6 -19.46 -7.98 7.31
CA VAL A 6 -18.27 -8.66 6.80
C VAL A 6 -18.13 -9.99 7.51
N ASN A 7 -17.92 -11.06 6.74
CA ASN A 7 -17.55 -12.35 7.31
C ASN A 7 -16.15 -12.29 7.90
N ASP A 8 -15.90 -13.07 8.95
CA ASP A 8 -14.56 -13.17 9.52
C ASP A 8 -13.60 -13.80 8.48
N ALA A 9 -12.68 -12.98 7.97
CA ALA A 9 -11.77 -13.33 6.89
C ALA A 9 -10.50 -12.48 6.98
N PRO A 10 -9.33 -12.99 6.57
CA PRO A 10 -8.06 -12.25 6.65
C PRO A 10 -8.16 -10.89 5.94
N GLY A 11 -7.92 -9.81 6.69
CA GLY A 11 -7.98 -8.43 6.20
C GLY A 11 -9.38 -7.84 6.02
N PHE A 12 -10.45 -8.54 6.44
CA PHE A 12 -11.84 -8.11 6.30
C PHE A 12 -12.15 -7.62 4.87
N ALA A 13 -13.05 -6.65 4.71
CA ALA A 13 -13.39 -6.09 3.39
C ALA A 13 -12.43 -4.98 2.95
N SER A 14 -12.39 -3.88 3.71
CA SER A 14 -11.67 -2.66 3.31
C SER A 14 -10.15 -2.80 3.38
N SER A 15 -9.61 -3.38 4.46
CA SER A 15 -8.16 -3.50 4.64
C SER A 15 -7.54 -4.39 3.57
N ARG A 16 -8.20 -5.50 3.21
CA ARG A 16 -7.76 -6.40 2.16
C ARG A 16 -7.79 -5.75 0.78
N LEU A 17 -8.87 -5.05 0.42
CA LEU A 17 -8.93 -4.32 -0.85
C LEU A 17 -7.87 -3.21 -0.92
N GLY A 18 -7.70 -2.47 0.18
CA GLY A 18 -6.67 -1.43 0.28
C GLY A 18 -5.25 -1.98 0.18
N ALA A 19 -4.98 -3.16 0.77
CA ALA A 19 -3.68 -3.83 0.65
C ALA A 19 -3.42 -4.30 -0.79
N ALA A 20 -4.43 -4.88 -1.47
CA ALA A 20 -4.27 -5.33 -2.85
C ALA A 20 -3.88 -4.19 -3.80
N ILE A 21 -4.58 -3.05 -3.72
CA ILE A 21 -4.29 -1.86 -4.55
C ILE A 21 -2.91 -1.29 -4.20
N ALA A 22 -2.57 -1.23 -2.91
CA ALA A 22 -1.28 -0.71 -2.46
C ALA A 22 -0.10 -1.56 -2.94
N LEU A 23 -0.17 -2.88 -2.78
CA LEU A 23 0.90 -3.79 -3.19
C LEU A 23 1.10 -3.78 -4.71
N GLU A 24 0.00 -3.68 -5.47
CA GLU A 24 0.11 -3.58 -6.92
C GLU A 24 0.77 -2.26 -7.36
N ALA A 25 0.39 -1.13 -6.75
CA ALA A 25 1.04 0.14 -7.03
C ALA A 25 2.55 0.12 -6.72
N MET A 26 2.96 -0.59 -5.66
CA MET A 26 4.37 -0.77 -5.32
C MET A 26 5.11 -1.64 -6.35
N ARG A 27 4.49 -2.72 -6.83
CA ARG A 27 5.06 -3.57 -7.91
C ARG A 27 5.21 -2.79 -9.21
N MET A 28 4.18 -2.04 -9.61
CA MET A 28 4.25 -1.19 -10.79
C MET A 28 5.41 -0.19 -10.73
N LEU A 29 5.67 0.39 -9.55
CA LEU A 29 6.81 1.27 -9.34
C LEU A 29 8.15 0.52 -9.42
N GLU A 30 8.24 -0.64 -8.76
CA GLU A 30 9.42 -1.52 -8.76
C GLU A 30 9.79 -2.02 -10.17
N GLU A 31 8.79 -2.36 -10.97
CA GLU A 31 8.91 -2.82 -12.35
C GLU A 31 9.14 -1.67 -13.35
N GLY A 32 9.09 -0.41 -12.90
CA GLY A 32 9.29 0.77 -13.74
C GLY A 32 8.15 1.04 -14.72
N VAL A 33 6.92 0.59 -14.42
CA VAL A 33 5.73 0.82 -15.26
C VAL A 33 5.40 2.32 -15.34
N ALA A 34 5.53 3.03 -14.22
CA ALA A 34 5.30 4.47 -14.14
C ALA A 34 5.96 5.05 -12.87
N SER A 35 6.09 6.38 -12.82
CA SER A 35 6.55 7.08 -11.61
C SER A 35 5.54 6.96 -10.46
N ALA A 36 5.99 7.15 -9.22
CA ALA A 36 5.11 7.15 -8.06
C ALA A 36 4.01 8.23 -8.18
N GLU A 37 4.39 9.41 -8.69
CA GLU A 37 3.50 10.53 -8.96
C GLU A 37 2.43 10.17 -9.99
N ASP A 38 2.80 9.53 -11.10
CA ASP A 38 1.87 9.19 -12.18
C ASP A 38 0.90 8.07 -11.76
N ILE A 39 1.40 7.05 -11.04
CA ILE A 39 0.55 5.98 -10.49
C ILE A 39 -0.53 6.57 -9.58
N ASP A 40 -0.13 7.44 -8.64
CA ASP A 40 -1.07 8.09 -7.74
C ASP A 40 -2.03 9.02 -8.50
N THR A 41 -1.53 9.79 -9.47
CA THR A 41 -2.32 10.73 -10.27
C THR A 41 -3.38 10.00 -11.09
N ALA A 42 -3.04 8.86 -11.70
CA ALA A 42 -3.98 8.03 -12.45
C ALA A 42 -5.12 7.53 -11.55
N MET A 43 -4.83 7.11 -10.32
CA MET A 43 -5.85 6.66 -9.36
C MET A 43 -6.74 7.80 -8.87
N VAL A 44 -6.19 9.00 -8.68
CA VAL A 44 -6.96 10.18 -8.30
C VAL A 44 -7.85 10.67 -9.44
N LEU A 45 -7.31 10.84 -10.65
CA LEU A 45 -8.06 11.43 -11.76
C LEU A 45 -8.98 10.42 -12.45
N GLY A 46 -8.50 9.19 -12.70
CA GLY A 46 -9.25 8.16 -13.42
C GLY A 46 -10.28 7.46 -12.56
N TYR A 47 -9.91 7.08 -11.34
CA TYR A 47 -10.75 6.30 -10.43
C TYR A 47 -11.37 7.12 -9.30
N ARG A 48 -11.09 8.43 -9.26
CA ARG A 48 -11.65 9.39 -8.27
C ARG A 48 -11.34 9.00 -6.83
N HIS A 49 -10.18 8.38 -6.59
CA HIS A 49 -9.68 8.19 -5.24
C HIS A 49 -9.34 9.55 -4.62
N ALA A 50 -9.62 9.74 -3.33
CA ALA A 50 -9.27 10.97 -2.63
C ALA A 50 -7.75 11.18 -2.54
N THR A 51 -6.98 10.09 -2.54
CA THR A 51 -5.51 10.09 -2.52
C THR A 51 -5.04 8.81 -3.20
N GLY A 52 -3.90 8.89 -3.89
CA GLY A 52 -3.33 7.73 -4.56
C GLY A 52 -2.81 6.65 -3.58
N PRO A 53 -2.63 5.42 -4.05
CA PRO A 53 -2.28 4.27 -3.21
C PRO A 53 -0.90 4.38 -2.55
N LEU A 54 0.08 5.03 -3.18
CA LEU A 54 1.43 5.18 -2.63
C LEU A 54 1.43 6.24 -1.52
N ARG A 55 0.85 7.43 -1.76
CA ARG A 55 0.67 8.45 -0.69
C ARG A 55 -0.18 7.91 0.47
N THR A 56 -1.21 7.14 0.16
CA THR A 56 -2.04 6.49 1.20
C THR A 56 -1.21 5.50 2.01
N SER A 57 -0.29 4.77 1.38
CA SER A 57 0.61 3.83 2.08
C SER A 57 1.60 4.55 2.98
N ASP A 58 2.16 5.68 2.54
CA ASP A 58 3.01 6.54 3.37
C ASP A 58 2.26 7.16 4.55
N LEU A 59 0.96 7.42 4.41
CA LEU A 59 0.11 7.89 5.51
C LEU A 59 -0.17 6.78 6.53
N VAL A 60 -0.42 5.54 6.06
CA VAL A 60 -0.64 4.38 6.92
C VAL A 60 0.64 3.98 7.67
N GLY A 61 1.79 4.09 7.01
CA GLY A 61 3.08 3.63 7.49
C GLY A 61 3.51 2.35 6.77
N LEU A 62 4.74 2.34 6.24
CA LEU A 62 5.22 1.23 5.41
C LEU A 62 5.53 -0.04 6.22
N ASP A 63 5.92 0.11 7.48
CA ASP A 63 6.06 -1.01 8.43
C ASP A 63 4.71 -1.69 8.72
N VAL A 64 3.66 -0.90 8.92
CA VAL A 64 2.29 -1.41 9.08
C VAL A 64 1.83 -2.12 7.80
N ARG A 65 2.12 -1.53 6.63
CA ARG A 65 1.82 -2.16 5.33
C ARG A 65 2.54 -3.49 5.17
N LEU A 66 3.82 -3.57 5.52
CA LEU A 66 4.59 -4.80 5.42
C LEU A 66 4.00 -5.89 6.33
N GLY A 67 3.69 -5.58 7.59
CA GLY A 67 3.09 -6.55 8.50
C GLY A 67 1.71 -7.06 8.03
N ILE A 68 0.89 -6.18 7.45
CA ILE A 68 -0.39 -6.59 6.83
C ILE A 68 -0.14 -7.51 5.62
N ALA A 69 0.82 -7.17 4.76
CA ALA A 69 1.13 -7.95 3.57
C ALA A 69 1.67 -9.35 3.93
N GLU A 70 2.55 -9.45 4.92
CA GLU A 70 3.08 -10.72 5.42
C GLU A 70 1.98 -11.61 5.99
N TYR A 71 1.10 -11.06 6.84
CA TYR A 71 -0.06 -11.79 7.35
C TYR A 71 -1.00 -12.27 6.22
N LEU A 72 -1.28 -11.42 5.24
CA LEU A 72 -2.13 -11.80 4.10
C LEU A 72 -1.43 -12.80 3.18
N TYR A 73 -0.12 -12.74 3.04
CA TYR A 73 0.66 -13.70 2.28
C TYR A 73 0.61 -15.09 2.92
N GLU A 74 0.86 -15.18 4.23
CA GLU A 74 0.78 -16.44 4.99
C GLU A 74 -0.61 -17.08 4.92
N THR A 75 -1.67 -16.26 4.90
CA THR A 75 -3.06 -16.76 4.96
C THR A 75 -3.71 -16.96 3.60
N LEU A 76 -3.35 -16.17 2.58
CA LEU A 76 -4.02 -16.10 1.28
C LEU A 76 -3.09 -16.29 0.08
N GLY A 77 -1.79 -16.48 0.32
CA GLY A 77 -0.79 -16.86 -0.68
C GLY A 77 -0.25 -15.74 -1.56
N GLU A 78 0.40 -16.15 -2.65
CA GLU A 78 1.30 -15.37 -3.50
C GLU A 78 0.81 -13.99 -3.94
N ARG A 79 -0.49 -13.81 -4.18
CA ARG A 79 -1.03 -12.51 -4.58
C ARG A 79 -0.76 -11.38 -3.56
N PHE A 80 -0.53 -11.71 -2.29
CA PHE A 80 -0.21 -10.76 -1.23
C PHE A 80 1.27 -10.77 -0.84
N ALA A 81 2.13 -11.47 -1.57
CA ALA A 81 3.58 -11.40 -1.36
C ALA A 81 4.02 -9.93 -1.41
N PRO A 82 4.66 -9.41 -0.34
CA PRO A 82 5.13 -8.03 -0.31
C PRO A 82 6.28 -7.84 -1.32
N PRO A 83 6.22 -6.81 -2.16
CA PRO A 83 7.28 -6.53 -3.14
C PRO A 83 8.56 -6.10 -2.44
N GLN A 84 9.70 -6.24 -3.14
CA GLN A 84 11.01 -6.02 -2.53
C GLN A 84 11.20 -4.54 -2.15
N ILE A 85 10.69 -3.61 -2.96
CA ILE A 85 10.70 -2.17 -2.69
C ILE A 85 10.06 -1.80 -1.34
N LEU A 86 9.02 -2.53 -0.92
CA LEU A 86 8.39 -2.30 0.40
C LEU A 86 9.33 -2.75 1.52
N ARG A 87 9.95 -3.93 1.37
CA ARG A 87 10.90 -4.49 2.35
C ARG A 87 12.12 -3.57 2.49
N ASP A 88 12.66 -3.11 1.38
CA ASP A 88 13.85 -2.25 1.35
C ASP A 88 13.59 -0.91 2.02
N LYS A 89 12.45 -0.26 1.75
CA LYS A 89 12.07 0.99 2.41
C LYS A 89 11.90 0.84 3.92
N VAL A 90 11.26 -0.24 4.36
CA VAL A 90 11.11 -0.54 5.78
C VAL A 90 12.47 -0.77 6.44
N ALA A 91 13.36 -1.53 5.79
CA ALA A 91 14.72 -1.77 6.27
C ALA A 91 15.55 -0.48 6.36
N ALA A 92 15.32 0.48 5.45
CA ALA A 92 15.96 1.79 5.44
C ALA A 92 15.35 2.79 6.45
N GLY A 93 14.27 2.44 7.15
CA GLY A 93 13.55 3.36 8.04
C GLY A 93 12.74 4.43 7.31
N GLU A 94 12.52 4.28 6.00
CA GLU A 94 11.67 5.15 5.19
C GLU A 94 10.19 4.76 5.39
N LEU A 95 9.64 4.99 6.58
CA LEU A 95 8.32 4.49 6.99
C LEU A 95 7.14 5.37 6.56
N GLY A 96 7.34 6.30 5.63
CA GLY A 96 6.32 7.23 5.15
C GLY A 96 6.31 8.54 5.92
N ARG A 97 5.13 9.15 6.03
CA ARG A 97 4.97 10.51 6.58
C ARG A 97 5.47 10.64 8.02
N LYS A 98 5.39 9.56 8.81
CA LYS A 98 5.82 9.56 10.22
C LYS A 98 7.34 9.65 10.41
N THR A 99 8.13 9.36 9.37
CA THR A 99 9.60 9.45 9.37
C THR A 99 10.11 10.52 8.39
N GLY A 100 9.21 11.33 7.82
CA GLY A 100 9.57 12.37 6.83
C GLY A 100 9.88 11.83 5.43
N ARG A 101 9.87 10.51 5.22
CA ARG A 101 10.21 9.89 3.93
C ARG A 101 9.60 8.50 3.80
N GLY A 102 9.03 8.20 2.65
CA GLY A 102 8.55 6.89 2.22
C GLY A 102 8.67 6.72 0.71
N PHE A 103 7.57 6.51 0.00
CA PHE A 103 7.53 6.66 -1.46
C PHE A 103 7.68 8.12 -1.89
N PHE A 104 7.23 9.06 -1.06
CA PHE A 104 7.42 10.50 -1.25
C PHE A 104 8.27 11.11 -0.14
N ASP A 105 8.79 12.30 -0.40
CA ASP A 105 9.47 13.15 0.58
C ASP A 105 8.44 14.02 1.33
N TYR A 106 8.58 14.09 2.65
CA TYR A 106 7.72 14.85 3.57
C TYR A 106 8.51 15.72 4.55
N ALA A 107 9.82 15.87 4.34
CA ALA A 107 10.68 16.76 5.11
C ALA A 107 10.36 18.24 4.87
#